data_AF-A0A7C5K8Y5-F1
#
_entry.id   AF-A0A7C5K8Y5-F1
#
_cell.length_a   1.000
_cell.length_b   1.000
_cell.length_c   1.000
_cell.angle_alpha   90.00
_cell.angle_beta   90.00
_cell.angle_gamma   90.00
#
_symmetry.space_group_name_H-M   'P 1'
#
loop_
_entity.id
_entity.type
_entity.pdbx_description
1 polymer ?
#
loop_
_entity_poly.entity_id
_entity_poly.type
_entity_poly.pdbx_seq_one_letter_code
_entity_poly.pdbx_strand_id
1 'polypeptide(L)' 'METEVDFVKVQMRKSGSFMITIPKQAADAINLKSGEKLKVLLDKESKRIIYQKLG' A
#
# COMPACT_ATOMS: atom_id res chain seq x y z
N MET A 1 -15.39 -4.14 1.30
CA MET A 1 -15.24 -5.24 0.32
C MET A 1 -13.80 -5.20 -0.16
N GLU A 2 -13.12 -6.34 -0.17
CA GLU A 2 -11.72 -6.44 -0.60
C GLU A 2 -11.66 -7.21 -1.92
N THR A 3 -10.69 -6.88 -2.75
CA THR A 3 -10.46 -7.53 -4.04
C THR A 3 -8.96 -7.74 -4.19
N GLU A 4 -8.55 -8.96 -4.51
CA GLU A 4 -7.16 -9.26 -4.86
C GLU A 4 -6.87 -8.63 -6.23
N VAL A 5 -5.85 -7.78 -6.30
CA VAL A 5 -5.47 -7.08 -7.54
C VAL A 5 -4.20 -7.67 -8.15
N ASP A 6 -3.21 -8.01 -7.34
CA ASP A 6 -1.92 -8.55 -7.79
C ASP A 6 -1.10 -9.11 -6.61
N PHE A 7 -0.01 -9.83 -6.91
CA PHE A 7 1.04 -10.19 -5.95
C PHE A 7 2.28 -9.34 -6.19
N VAL A 8 2.76 -8.67 -5.13
CA VAL A 8 3.90 -7.74 -5.22
C VAL A 8 5.05 -8.18 -4.32
N LYS A 9 6.28 -7.87 -4.76
CA LYS A 9 7.49 -8.14 -3.98
C LYS A 9 7.80 -6.97 -3.04
N VAL A 10 8.13 -7.29 -1.79
CA VAL A 10 8.68 -6.33 -0.83
C VAL A 10 10.16 -6.08 -1.14
N GLN A 11 10.58 -4.83 -1.17
CA GLN A 11 11.96 -4.41 -1.41
C GLN A 11 12.55 -3.72 -0.18
N MET A 12 13.77 -4.09 0.20
CA MET A 12 14.50 -3.41 1.28
C MET A 12 15.05 -2.08 0.77
N ARG A 13 14.82 -0.99 1.51
CA ARG A 13 15.48 0.30 1.29
C ARG A 13 16.77 0.37 2.10
N LYS A 14 17.72 1.18 1.63
CA LYS A 14 19.02 1.41 2.28
C LYS A 14 18.91 1.88 3.75
N SER A 15 17.82 2.56 4.11
CA SER A 15 17.57 3.06 5.48
C SER A 15 16.92 2.03 6.42
N GLY A 16 16.81 0.76 6.03
CA GLY A 16 16.19 -0.29 6.85
C GLY A 16 14.66 -0.32 6.82
N SER A 17 14.05 0.55 6.01
CA SER A 17 12.61 0.50 5.73
C SER A 17 12.31 -0.36 4.50
N PHE A 18 11.05 -0.75 4.31
CA PHE A 18 10.61 -1.48 3.13
C PHE A 18 9.89 -0.56 2.14
N MET A 19 9.94 -0.93 0.86
CA MET A 19 9.10 -0.38 -0.20
C MET A 19 8.28 -1.52 -0.80
N ILE A 20 7.02 -1.22 -1.10
CA ILE A 20 6.13 -2.10 -1.86
C ILE A 20 5.57 -1.26 -3.01
N THR A 21 5.53 -1.84 -4.19
CA THR A 21 4.88 -1.22 -5.35
C THR A 21 3.36 -1.33 -5.18
N ILE A 22 2.64 -0.21 -5.32
CA ILE A 22 1.18 -0.24 -5.48
C ILE A 22 0.90 -0.50 -6.96
N PRO A 23 0.23 -1.61 -7.34
CA PRO A 23 -0.11 -1.90 -8.73
C PRO A 23 -0.93 -0.76 -9.34
N LYS A 24 -0.71 -0.48 -10.64
CA LYS A 24 -1.38 0.63 -11.33
C LYS A 24 -2.90 0.52 -11.27
N GLN A 25 -3.43 -0.69 -11.40
CA GLN A 25 -4.87 -0.97 -11.34
C GLN A 25 -5.47 -0.58 -9.98
N ALA A 26 -4.75 -0.86 -8.89
CA ALA A 26 -5.17 -0.48 -7.55
C ALA A 26 -5.11 1.05 -7.34
N ALA A 27 -4.05 1.69 -7.85
CA ALA A 27 -3.90 3.14 -7.79
C ALA A 27 -5.00 3.87 -8.57
N ASP A 28 -5.29 3.41 -9.80
CA ASP A 28 -6.32 3.98 -10.67
C ASP A 28 -7.72 3.81 -10.04
N ALA A 29 -8.01 2.64 -9.44
CA ALA A 29 -9.30 2.36 -8.81
C ALA A 29 -9.65 3.29 -7.63
N ILE A 30 -8.64 3.82 -6.93
CA ILE A 30 -8.84 4.76 -5.82
C ILE A 30 -8.40 6.20 -6.18
N ASN A 31 -8.13 6.45 -7.46
CA ASN A 31 -7.62 7.73 -7.98
C ASN A 31 -6.42 8.25 -7.16
N LEU A 32 -5.46 7.39 -6.84
CA LEU A 32 -4.25 7.73 -6.08
C LEU A 32 -3.30 8.54 -6.96
N LYS A 33 -2.90 9.73 -6.49
CA LYS A 33 -1.96 10.59 -7.22
C LYS A 33 -0.56 10.55 -6.60
N SER A 34 0.44 10.78 -7.43
CA SER A 34 1.83 10.89 -6.98
C SER A 34 1.99 12.02 -5.96
N GLY A 35 2.73 11.77 -4.89
CA GLY A 35 2.97 12.73 -3.82
C GLY A 35 1.87 12.82 -2.75
N GLU A 36 0.73 12.14 -2.93
CA GLU A 36 -0.29 12.06 -1.88
C GLU A 36 0.23 11.30 -0.66
N LYS A 37 -0.16 11.79 0.54
CA LYS A 37 0.12 11.09 1.79
C LYS A 37 -0.98 10.07 2.07
N LEU A 38 -0.57 8.86 2.42
CA LEU A 38 -1.47 7.81 2.89
C LEU A 38 -1.31 7.62 4.39
N LYS A 39 -2.41 7.28 5.08
CA LYS A 39 -2.35 6.79 6.46
C LYS A 39 -1.94 5.33 6.45
N VAL A 40 -0.99 4.97 7.31
CA VAL A 40 -0.58 3.57 7.48
C VAL A 40 -1.22 3.02 8.76
N LEU A 41 -1.94 1.92 8.63
CA LEU A 41 -2.53 1.18 9.75
C LEU A 41 -1.89 -0.21 9.81
N LEU A 42 -1.66 -0.70 11.04
CA LEU A 42 -1.14 -2.03 11.29
C LEU A 42 -2.15 -2.81 12.14
N ASP A 43 -2.68 -3.88 11.57
CA ASP A 43 -3.42 -4.89 12.32
C ASP A 43 -2.46 -6.04 12.67
N LYS A 44 -2.12 -6.15 13.96
CA LYS A 44 -1.16 -7.14 14.45
C LYS A 44 -1.75 -8.55 14.55
N GLU A 45 -3.07 -8.66 14.68
CA GLU A 45 -3.74 -9.95 14.85
C GLU A 45 -3.82 -10.66 13.50
N SER A 46 -4.33 -9.95 12.49
CA SER A 46 -4.45 -10.49 11.12
C SER A 46 -3.17 -10.31 10.29
N LYS A 47 -2.12 -9.68 10.85
CA LYS A 47 -0.82 -9.39 10.21
C LYS A 47 -0.96 -8.57 8.92
N ARG A 48 -1.83 -7.57 8.94
CA ARG A 48 -2.13 -6.72 7.77
C ARG A 48 -1.52 -5.34 7.91
N ILE A 49 -0.91 -4.87 6.82
CA ILE A 49 -0.52 -3.46 6.64
C ILE A 49 -1.53 -2.85 5.68
N ILE A 50 -2.19 -1.78 6.09
CA ILE A 50 -3.25 -1.14 5.32
C ILE A 50 -2.82 0.30 5.04
N TYR A 51 -2.76 0.66 3.76
CA TYR A 51 -2.54 2.04 3.33
C TYR A 51 -3.89 2.64 2.95
N GLN A 52 -4.33 3.64 3.72
CA GLN A 52 -5.62 4.29 3.54
C GLN A 52 -5.43 5.67 2.92
N LYS A 53 -6.10 5.91 1.78
CA LYS A 53 -6.21 7.23 1.16
C LYS A 53 -7.02 8.16 2.08
N LEU A 54 -6.48 9.36 2.29
CA LEU A 54 -7.18 10.45 2.96
C LEU A 54 -8.01 11.19 1.91
N GLY A 55 -9.25 11.55 2.27
CA GLY A 55 -10.18 12.28 1.40
C GLY A 55 -9.68 13.65 1.01
#